data_AF-A0A2E7CEZ2-F1
#
_entry.id   AF-A0A2E7CEZ2-F1
#
_cell.length_a   1.000
_cell.length_b   1.000
_cell.length_c   1.000
_cell.angle_alpha   90.00
_cell.angle_beta   90.00
_cell.angle_gamma   90.00
#
_symmetry.space_group_name_H-M   'P 1'
#
loop_
_entity.id
_entity.type
_entity.pdbx_description
1 polymer ?
#
loop_
_entity_poly.entity_id
_entity_poly.type
_entity_poly.pdbx_seq_one_letter_code
_entity_poly.pdbx_strand_id
1 'polypeptide(L)'
;MRVRLLLTLIVAAMMLVPVQAGDVSVQQTDQQEDSRQPSANATTLYLWHDGINNAWTHFDANDTTSTEDGVFTEDIDNGLIDIDLRFRMNPELDKRLMMTVDGELRGTLKLDLEGDWTNGDNQGPCQNDCEQLNITVNYGMNELYRYHHTSTNQGEQEIPFTYRFTEEDNIWDARDGNPVVHVTMKLRGDRTTGFGGLTQTGNPASFTMYLGEDSRVDLPIHESTWEEAFQAGEDGMEEEESPGFGLVVASAAIAMAAIAQRGRLEEDE
;
A
#
# COMPACT_ATOMS: atom_id res chain seq x y z
N MET A 1 11.69 59.73 50.51
CA MET A 1 12.91 59.01 50.06
C MET A 1 12.80 57.47 50.10
N ARG A 2 11.61 56.86 50.20
CA ARG A 2 11.49 55.37 50.30
C ARG A 2 10.85 54.66 49.10
N VAL A 3 10.34 55.41 48.12
CA VAL A 3 9.67 54.83 46.93
C VAL A 3 10.60 54.72 45.72
N ARG A 4 11.60 55.62 45.61
CA ARG A 4 12.56 55.61 44.48
C ARG A 4 13.64 54.53 44.57
N LEU A 5 13.92 54.02 45.77
CA LEU A 5 14.95 53.00 45.99
C LEU A 5 14.46 51.57 45.70
N LEU A 6 13.13 51.35 45.76
CA LEU A 6 12.49 50.06 45.50
C LEU A 6 12.33 49.79 43.99
N LEU A 7 12.07 50.83 43.20
CA LEU A 7 11.91 50.69 41.75
C LEU A 7 13.25 50.38 41.03
N THR A 8 14.36 50.93 41.51
CA THR A 8 15.70 50.69 40.94
C THR A 8 16.23 49.29 41.23
N LEU A 9 15.78 48.66 42.32
CA LEU A 9 16.20 47.32 42.71
C LEU A 9 15.46 46.23 41.93
N ILE A 10 14.23 46.49 41.49
CA ILE A 10 13.45 45.58 40.64
C ILE A 10 13.93 45.62 39.18
N VAL A 11 14.32 46.78 38.65
CA VAL A 11 14.82 46.91 37.27
C VAL A 11 16.21 46.30 37.09
N ALA A 12 17.07 46.35 38.12
CA ALA A 12 18.38 45.68 38.10
C ALA A 12 18.27 44.14 38.16
N ALA A 13 17.24 43.60 38.82
CA ALA A 13 17.01 42.15 38.90
C ALA A 13 16.50 41.55 37.57
N MET A 14 15.82 42.33 36.73
CA MET A 14 15.35 41.88 35.41
C MET A 14 16.45 41.85 34.34
N MET A 15 17.62 42.46 34.58
CA MET A 15 18.77 42.41 33.66
C MET A 15 19.75 41.27 33.97
N LEU A 16 19.45 40.41 34.94
CA LEU A 16 20.30 39.29 35.36
C LEU A 16 19.72 37.91 35.03
N VAL A 17 18.62 37.83 34.27
CA VAL A 17 18.26 36.55 33.63
C VAL A 17 19.22 36.34 32.48
N PRO A 18 20.04 35.27 32.46
CA PRO A 18 20.67 34.89 31.21
C PRO A 18 19.53 34.66 30.21
N VAL A 19 19.58 35.37 29.08
CA VAL A 19 18.99 34.83 27.86
C VAL A 19 19.81 33.57 27.60
N GLN A 20 19.39 32.45 28.20
CA GLN A 20 19.64 31.17 27.60
C GLN A 20 19.01 31.30 26.23
N ALA A 21 19.86 31.51 25.23
CA ALA A 21 19.61 30.93 23.93
C ALA A 21 19.39 29.46 24.22
N GLY A 22 18.13 29.11 24.51
CA GLY A 22 17.68 27.76 24.31
C GLY A 22 18.09 27.46 22.90
N ASP A 23 18.92 26.44 22.74
CA ASP A 23 19.04 25.78 21.46
C ASP A 23 17.62 25.73 20.91
N VAL A 24 17.37 26.49 19.85
CA VAL A 24 16.47 26.01 18.83
C VAL A 24 17.19 24.82 18.19
N SER A 25 17.33 23.75 18.98
CA SER A 25 16.99 22.43 18.49
C SER A 25 15.63 22.67 17.91
N VAL A 26 15.62 22.89 16.59
CA VAL A 26 14.52 22.55 15.72
C VAL A 26 13.98 21.29 16.38
N GLN A 27 12.80 21.39 16.99
CA GLN A 27 12.00 20.22 17.23
C GLN A 27 11.75 19.72 15.81
N GLN A 28 12.71 18.95 15.27
CA GLN A 28 12.39 17.73 14.57
C GLN A 28 11.43 17.07 15.54
N THR A 29 10.16 17.39 15.32
CA THR A 29 9.13 16.40 15.52
C THR A 29 9.74 15.22 14.78
N ASP A 30 10.23 14.23 15.53
CA ASP A 30 10.07 12.85 15.12
C ASP A 30 8.57 12.75 14.81
N GLN A 31 8.18 13.17 13.60
CA GLN A 31 6.88 12.86 13.05
C GLN A 31 6.92 11.36 13.04
N GLN A 32 6.27 10.76 14.03
CA GLN A 32 6.11 9.34 14.14
C GLN A 32 5.58 8.91 12.76
N GLU A 33 6.42 8.28 11.95
CA GLU A 33 6.03 7.87 10.60
C GLU A 33 4.77 7.01 10.75
N ASP A 34 3.71 7.34 10.01
CA ASP A 34 2.46 6.59 10.07
C ASP A 34 2.78 5.16 9.66
N SER A 35 2.60 4.20 10.57
CA SER A 35 2.90 2.78 10.32
C SER A 35 2.06 2.19 9.19
N ARG A 36 0.96 2.86 8.84
CA ARG A 36 0.10 2.50 7.71
C ARG A 36 0.69 2.90 6.36
N GLN A 37 1.66 3.80 6.34
CA GLN A 37 2.44 4.16 5.15
C GLN A 37 3.60 3.19 4.93
N PRO A 38 4.03 3.00 3.67
CA PRO A 38 5.17 2.14 3.38
C PRO A 38 6.47 2.74 3.90
N SER A 39 7.38 1.88 4.34
CA SER A 39 8.73 2.26 4.78
C SER A 39 9.77 1.24 4.32
N ALA A 40 11.05 1.54 4.49
CA ALA A 40 12.13 0.62 4.15
C ALA A 40 12.03 -0.75 4.87
N ASN A 41 11.32 -0.80 6.00
CA ASN A 41 11.10 -2.03 6.77
C ASN A 41 9.70 -2.62 6.59
N ALA A 42 8.77 -1.91 5.93
CA ALA A 42 7.37 -2.31 5.77
C ALA A 42 6.94 -2.08 4.32
N THR A 43 7.07 -3.13 3.50
CA THR A 43 6.67 -3.14 2.08
C THR A 43 5.52 -4.12 1.79
N THR A 44 4.97 -4.73 2.84
CA THR A 44 3.83 -5.63 2.78
C THR A 44 2.55 -4.85 3.02
N LEU A 45 1.62 -4.96 2.08
CA LEU A 45 0.29 -4.36 2.13
C LEU A 45 -0.70 -5.40 2.64
N TYR A 46 -1.37 -5.14 3.76
CA TYR A 46 -2.36 -6.03 4.37
C TYR A 46 -3.78 -5.63 3.98
N LEU A 47 -4.67 -6.61 3.83
CA LEU A 47 -6.07 -6.40 3.45
C LEU A 47 -6.97 -6.47 4.69
N TRP A 48 -7.86 -5.48 4.82
CA TRP A 48 -8.73 -5.29 5.97
C TRP A 48 -10.17 -5.00 5.54
N HIS A 49 -11.11 -5.37 6.40
CA HIS A 49 -12.54 -5.18 6.16
C HIS A 49 -13.27 -4.93 7.48
N ASP A 50 -14.33 -4.13 7.48
CA ASP A 50 -15.13 -3.85 8.70
C ASP A 50 -16.23 -4.90 8.98
N GLY A 51 -16.38 -5.86 8.07
CA GLY A 51 -17.42 -6.90 8.11
C GLY A 51 -18.78 -6.44 7.58
N ILE A 52 -18.88 -5.20 7.08
CA ILE A 52 -20.13 -4.61 6.62
C ILE A 52 -20.02 -4.19 5.16
N ASN A 53 -19.22 -3.16 4.85
CA ASN A 53 -19.15 -2.57 3.51
C ASN A 53 -17.77 -1.99 3.16
N ASN A 54 -16.90 -1.76 4.15
CA ASN A 54 -15.65 -1.06 3.92
C ASN A 54 -14.51 -2.06 3.81
N ALA A 55 -13.80 -2.00 2.68
CA ALA A 55 -12.60 -2.78 2.37
C ALA A 55 -11.42 -1.82 2.17
N TRP A 56 -10.32 -2.03 2.86
CA TRP A 56 -9.14 -1.17 2.73
C TRP A 56 -7.84 -1.92 2.89
N THR A 57 -6.74 -1.26 2.53
CA THR A 57 -5.40 -1.78 2.75
C THR A 57 -4.49 -0.76 3.43
N HIS A 58 -3.48 -1.24 4.15
CA HIS A 58 -2.34 -0.43 4.62
C HIS A 58 -1.13 -1.30 4.97
N PHE A 59 0.02 -0.68 5.24
CA PHE A 59 1.28 -1.37 5.51
C PHE A 59 1.48 -1.82 6.97
N ASP A 60 0.64 -1.34 7.90
CA ASP A 60 0.64 -1.84 9.27
C ASP A 60 0.05 -3.26 9.32
N ALA A 61 0.70 -4.17 10.05
CA ALA A 61 0.26 -5.54 10.24
C ALA A 61 -0.93 -5.66 11.20
N ASN A 62 -1.27 -4.58 11.91
CA ASN A 62 -2.41 -4.55 12.82
C ASN A 62 -3.42 -3.47 12.41
N ASP A 63 -4.71 -3.81 12.47
CA ASP A 63 -5.81 -2.87 12.34
C ASP A 63 -6.87 -3.16 13.41
N THR A 64 -7.15 -2.18 14.28
CA THR A 64 -8.13 -2.31 15.38
C THR A 64 -9.57 -1.99 14.97
N THR A 65 -9.75 -1.55 13.73
CA THR A 65 -11.02 -1.20 13.10
C THR A 65 -11.52 -2.25 12.10
N SER A 66 -10.66 -3.21 11.74
CA SER A 66 -11.05 -4.42 11.00
C SER A 66 -11.97 -5.31 11.86
N THR A 67 -12.61 -6.29 11.22
CA THR A 67 -13.39 -7.35 11.90
C THR A 67 -12.60 -8.00 13.04
N GLU A 68 -13.24 -8.15 14.20
CA GLU A 68 -12.62 -8.74 15.39
C GLU A 68 -12.12 -10.18 15.14
N ASP A 69 -12.86 -10.95 14.33
CA ASP A 69 -12.52 -12.34 14.00
C ASP A 69 -11.46 -12.47 12.88
N GLY A 70 -11.01 -11.34 12.30
CA GLY A 70 -10.04 -11.34 11.20
C GLY A 70 -10.53 -12.01 9.92
N VAL A 71 -11.85 -12.12 9.72
CA VAL A 71 -12.45 -12.77 8.56
C VAL A 71 -13.62 -11.95 8.02
N PHE A 72 -13.77 -11.95 6.70
CA PHE A 72 -15.00 -11.54 6.02
C PHE A 72 -15.72 -12.79 5.53
N THR A 73 -17.00 -12.94 5.85
CA THR A 73 -17.82 -14.08 5.44
C THR A 73 -19.14 -13.62 4.85
N GLU A 74 -19.53 -14.24 3.74
CA GLU A 74 -20.86 -14.16 3.15
C GLU A 74 -21.36 -15.57 2.85
N ASP A 75 -22.54 -15.92 3.36
CA ASP A 75 -23.14 -17.25 3.19
C ASP A 75 -24.62 -17.19 2.81
N ILE A 76 -25.06 -18.19 2.04
CA ILE A 76 -26.46 -18.36 1.67
C ILE A 76 -26.81 -19.84 1.52
N ASP A 77 -27.99 -20.23 1.99
CA ASP A 77 -28.48 -21.60 1.81
C ASP A 77 -28.75 -21.93 0.35
N ASN A 78 -29.49 -21.06 -0.34
CA ASN A 78 -29.86 -21.24 -1.73
C ASN A 78 -29.95 -19.89 -2.43
N GLY A 79 -29.22 -19.76 -3.52
CA GLY A 79 -29.09 -18.52 -4.26
C GLY A 79 -27.67 -18.27 -4.69
N LEU A 80 -27.46 -17.10 -5.29
CA LEU A 80 -26.18 -16.63 -5.80
C LEU A 80 -25.57 -15.65 -4.80
N ILE A 81 -24.31 -15.85 -4.47
CA ILE A 81 -23.44 -14.88 -3.80
C ILE A 81 -22.62 -14.19 -4.89
N ASP A 82 -22.59 -12.86 -4.87
CA ASP A 82 -21.83 -12.02 -5.80
C ASP A 82 -20.80 -11.19 -5.03
N ILE A 83 -19.59 -11.71 -4.94
CA ILE A 83 -18.49 -11.09 -4.22
C ILE A 83 -17.84 -10.04 -5.12
N ASP A 84 -17.85 -8.80 -4.66
CA ASP A 84 -17.14 -7.66 -5.29
C ASP A 84 -16.47 -6.82 -4.19
N LEU A 85 -15.24 -7.19 -3.82
CA LEU A 85 -14.48 -6.54 -2.76
C LEU A 85 -13.35 -5.69 -3.35
N ARG A 86 -13.35 -4.38 -3.08
CA ARG A 86 -12.34 -3.44 -3.57
C ARG A 86 -11.56 -2.83 -2.42
N PHE A 87 -10.42 -3.42 -2.10
CA PHE A 87 -9.51 -2.96 -1.05
C PHE A 87 -8.67 -1.80 -1.59
N ARG A 88 -9.04 -0.57 -1.20
CA ARG A 88 -8.28 0.64 -1.55
C ARG A 88 -7.37 1.02 -0.40
N MET A 89 -6.18 1.54 -0.69
CA MET A 89 -5.31 2.01 0.38
C MET A 89 -5.96 3.13 1.18
N ASN A 90 -5.94 2.99 2.51
CA ASN A 90 -6.41 4.00 3.45
C ASN A 90 -5.49 4.04 4.68
N PRO A 91 -4.75 5.13 4.92
CA PRO A 91 -4.70 6.38 4.15
C PRO A 91 -4.11 6.19 2.74
N GLU A 92 -4.31 7.18 1.87
CA GLU A 92 -3.67 7.20 0.55
C GLU A 92 -2.15 7.30 0.67
N LEU A 93 -1.41 6.86 -0.36
CA LEU A 93 0.05 6.94 -0.36
C LEU A 93 0.52 8.38 -0.11
N ASP A 94 1.40 8.57 0.88
CA ASP A 94 2.00 9.89 1.15
C ASP A 94 3.34 10.10 0.43
N LYS A 95 4.00 9.00 0.02
CA LYS A 95 5.32 9.00 -0.63
C LYS A 95 5.19 8.48 -2.07
N ARG A 96 6.06 8.96 -2.95
CA ARG A 96 6.26 8.33 -4.27
C ARG A 96 7.00 7.01 -4.06
N LEU A 97 6.60 5.95 -4.73
CA LEU A 97 7.26 4.64 -4.69
C LEU A 97 7.85 4.33 -6.06
N MET A 98 9.04 3.74 -6.05
CA MET A 98 9.62 3.10 -7.22
C MET A 98 9.63 1.59 -6.99
N MET A 99 9.02 0.83 -7.86
CA MET A 99 9.09 -0.62 -7.87
C MET A 99 10.36 -1.05 -8.59
N THR A 100 10.95 -2.15 -8.14
CA THR A 100 12.14 -2.73 -8.78
C THR A 100 11.71 -3.34 -10.10
N VAL A 101 12.27 -2.87 -11.21
CA VAL A 101 12.07 -3.47 -12.54
C VAL A 101 12.53 -4.93 -12.50
N ASP A 102 11.77 -5.83 -13.10
CA ASP A 102 11.94 -7.29 -12.99
C ASP A 102 11.75 -7.88 -11.56
N GLY A 103 11.47 -7.03 -10.58
CA GLY A 103 10.98 -7.43 -9.26
C GLY A 103 9.56 -7.98 -9.35
N GLU A 104 9.19 -8.81 -8.38
CA GLU A 104 7.89 -9.46 -8.35
C GLU A 104 7.03 -8.95 -7.20
N LEU A 105 5.83 -8.46 -7.52
CA LEU A 105 4.72 -8.41 -6.58
C LEU A 105 4.35 -9.84 -6.23
N ARG A 106 4.17 -10.12 -4.94
CA ARG A 106 3.76 -11.44 -4.45
C ARG A 106 2.61 -11.27 -3.49
N GLY A 107 1.43 -11.70 -3.93
CA GLY A 107 0.25 -11.71 -3.08
C GLY A 107 -0.18 -13.11 -2.71
N THR A 108 -0.81 -13.23 -1.56
CA THR A 108 -1.50 -14.43 -1.11
C THR A 108 -2.86 -14.01 -0.58
N LEU A 109 -3.92 -14.67 -1.03
CA LEU A 109 -5.24 -14.61 -0.38
C LEU A 109 -5.56 -15.96 0.23
N LYS A 110 -5.98 -15.98 1.49
CA LYS A 110 -6.49 -17.17 2.14
C LYS A 110 -8.01 -17.14 2.14
N LEU A 111 -8.62 -18.16 1.53
CA LEU A 111 -10.07 -18.27 1.36
C LEU A 111 -10.58 -19.62 1.89
N ASP A 112 -11.80 -19.65 2.42
CA ASP A 112 -12.57 -20.86 2.67
C ASP A 112 -13.88 -20.77 1.87
N LEU A 113 -14.12 -21.76 1.01
CA LEU A 113 -15.16 -21.72 0.00
C LEU A 113 -16.06 -22.95 0.09
N GLU A 114 -17.36 -22.72 0.14
CA GLU A 114 -18.40 -23.74 0.01
C GLU A 114 -19.37 -23.37 -1.13
N GLY A 115 -19.95 -24.37 -1.81
CA GLY A 115 -20.94 -24.17 -2.88
C GLY A 115 -20.35 -24.41 -4.27
N ASP A 116 -21.01 -23.95 -5.33
CA ASP A 116 -20.54 -24.16 -6.71
C ASP A 116 -20.16 -22.84 -7.37
N TRP A 117 -19.13 -22.84 -8.20
CA TRP A 117 -18.61 -21.68 -8.94
C TRP A 117 -18.28 -22.02 -10.40
N THR A 118 -18.64 -23.22 -10.84
CA THR A 118 -18.24 -23.80 -12.12
C THR A 118 -19.45 -23.94 -13.04
N ASN A 119 -19.43 -23.25 -14.18
CA ASN A 119 -20.56 -23.30 -15.11
C ASN A 119 -20.48 -24.51 -16.05
N GLY A 120 -21.61 -25.22 -16.21
CA GLY A 120 -21.81 -26.16 -17.31
C GLY A 120 -21.11 -27.52 -17.16
N ASP A 121 -20.66 -27.87 -15.95
CA ASP A 121 -20.00 -29.15 -15.66
C ASP A 121 -20.99 -30.27 -15.25
N ASN A 122 -22.28 -29.95 -15.10
CA ASN A 122 -23.36 -30.80 -14.58
C ASN A 122 -23.10 -31.36 -13.16
N GLN A 123 -22.23 -30.71 -12.38
CA GLN A 123 -21.84 -31.15 -11.04
C GLN A 123 -22.28 -30.19 -9.93
N GLY A 124 -23.03 -29.14 -10.26
CA GLY A 124 -23.62 -28.25 -9.27
C GLY A 124 -24.72 -27.32 -9.81
N PRO A 125 -25.20 -26.40 -8.97
CA PRO A 125 -26.30 -25.50 -9.29
C PRO A 125 -25.96 -24.35 -10.25
N CYS A 126 -24.69 -24.12 -10.60
CA CYS A 126 -24.31 -23.06 -11.54
C CYS A 126 -24.73 -23.38 -12.99
N GLN A 127 -25.41 -22.44 -13.64
CA GLN A 127 -26.03 -22.63 -14.96
C GLN A 127 -25.66 -21.51 -15.95
N ASN A 128 -24.43 -20.95 -15.85
CA ASN A 128 -23.88 -19.78 -16.57
C ASN A 128 -23.97 -18.44 -15.82
N ASP A 129 -24.18 -18.48 -14.52
CA ASP A 129 -24.35 -17.31 -13.64
C ASP A 129 -23.32 -17.23 -12.51
N CYS A 130 -22.40 -18.20 -12.45
CA CYS A 130 -21.26 -18.20 -11.54
C CYS A 130 -20.00 -17.69 -12.25
N GLU A 131 -19.01 -17.26 -11.48
CA GLU A 131 -17.75 -16.71 -11.99
C GLU A 131 -16.64 -17.17 -11.05
N GLN A 132 -15.61 -17.79 -11.63
CA GLN A 132 -14.44 -18.19 -10.87
C GLN A 132 -13.73 -16.97 -10.30
N LEU A 133 -12.90 -17.20 -9.28
CA LEU A 133 -12.16 -16.16 -8.59
C LEU A 133 -11.28 -15.37 -9.57
N ASN A 134 -11.44 -14.04 -9.55
CA ASN A 134 -10.53 -13.11 -10.21
C ASN A 134 -9.96 -12.14 -9.17
N ILE A 135 -8.64 -12.02 -9.18
CA ILE A 135 -7.89 -11.06 -8.37
C ILE A 135 -7.28 -10.05 -9.33
N THR A 136 -7.60 -8.78 -9.16
CA THR A 136 -7.04 -7.69 -9.97
C THR A 136 -6.27 -6.75 -9.07
N VAL A 137 -5.03 -6.43 -9.46
CA VAL A 137 -4.25 -5.38 -8.82
C VAL A 137 -4.29 -4.17 -9.73
N ASN A 138 -4.67 -3.03 -9.16
CA ASN A 138 -4.66 -1.73 -9.81
C ASN A 138 -3.68 -0.80 -9.11
N TYR A 139 -3.16 0.16 -9.86
CA TYR A 139 -2.45 1.33 -9.34
C TYR A 139 -3.20 2.56 -9.86
N GLY A 140 -3.83 3.28 -8.93
CA GLY A 140 -4.82 4.31 -9.24
C GLY A 140 -5.98 3.77 -10.07
N MET A 141 -6.13 4.30 -11.29
CA MET A 141 -7.18 3.91 -12.23
C MET A 141 -6.74 2.83 -13.24
N ASN A 142 -5.46 2.48 -13.26
CA ASN A 142 -4.89 1.55 -14.24
C ASN A 142 -4.91 0.12 -13.71
N GLU A 143 -5.18 -0.85 -14.59
CA GLU A 143 -5.02 -2.27 -14.29
C GLU A 143 -3.55 -2.66 -14.47
N LEU A 144 -2.90 -3.06 -13.37
CA LEU A 144 -1.56 -3.62 -13.41
C LEU A 144 -1.62 -5.03 -13.97
N TYR A 145 -2.49 -5.84 -13.36
CA TYR A 145 -2.56 -7.26 -13.62
C TYR A 145 -3.88 -7.85 -13.11
N ARG A 146 -4.39 -8.82 -13.86
CA ARG A 146 -5.57 -9.61 -13.51
C ARG A 146 -5.21 -11.09 -13.53
N TYR A 147 -5.36 -11.73 -12.37
CA TYR A 147 -5.19 -13.15 -12.19
C TYR A 147 -6.55 -13.85 -12.14
N HIS A 148 -6.79 -14.69 -13.14
CA HIS A 148 -7.95 -15.58 -13.18
C HIS A 148 -7.56 -16.93 -12.57
N HIS A 149 -8.13 -17.27 -11.42
CA HIS A 149 -7.82 -18.52 -10.72
C HIS A 149 -8.83 -19.61 -11.06
N THR A 150 -8.37 -20.66 -11.75
CA THR A 150 -9.22 -21.75 -12.25
C THR A 150 -9.20 -23.01 -11.40
N SER A 151 -8.28 -23.10 -10.43
CA SER A 151 -7.98 -24.33 -9.68
C SER A 151 -8.48 -24.27 -8.23
N THR A 152 -9.60 -23.58 -8.03
CA THR A 152 -10.27 -23.43 -6.74
C THR A 152 -10.79 -24.78 -6.22
N ASN A 153 -10.62 -25.03 -4.92
CA ASN A 153 -11.13 -26.20 -4.23
C ASN A 153 -12.20 -25.81 -3.20
N GLN A 154 -13.00 -26.78 -2.75
CA GLN A 154 -13.85 -26.61 -1.57
C GLN A 154 -12.98 -26.55 -0.31
N GLY A 155 -13.40 -25.76 0.68
CA GLY A 155 -12.69 -25.59 1.95
C GLY A 155 -11.59 -24.52 1.92
N GLU A 156 -10.84 -24.47 3.02
CA GLU A 156 -9.72 -23.54 3.21
C GLU A 156 -8.57 -23.80 2.21
N GLN A 157 -8.12 -22.73 1.53
CA GLN A 157 -6.99 -22.76 0.61
C GLN A 157 -6.28 -21.40 0.55
N GLU A 158 -4.99 -21.43 0.18
CA GLU A 158 -4.20 -20.25 -0.10
C GLU A 158 -4.01 -20.09 -1.61
N ILE A 159 -4.26 -18.88 -2.11
CA ILE A 159 -4.22 -18.55 -3.52
C ILE A 159 -3.09 -17.54 -3.75
N PRO A 160 -1.89 -18.02 -4.12
CA PRO A 160 -0.80 -17.13 -4.45
C PRO A 160 -1.01 -16.53 -5.85
N PHE A 161 -0.62 -15.28 -5.99
CA PHE A 161 -0.56 -14.59 -7.28
C PHE A 161 0.71 -13.74 -7.34
N THR A 162 1.30 -13.66 -8.52
CA THR A 162 2.52 -12.89 -8.75
C THR A 162 2.41 -12.05 -10.00
N TYR A 163 3.11 -10.93 -9.99
CA TYR A 163 3.26 -10.06 -11.15
C TYR A 163 4.68 -9.52 -11.20
N ARG A 164 5.26 -9.43 -12.39
CA ARG A 164 6.61 -8.90 -12.61
C ARG A 164 6.51 -7.49 -13.17
N PHE A 165 7.13 -6.53 -12.47
CA PHE A 165 7.11 -5.12 -12.87
C PHE A 165 7.96 -4.88 -14.12
N THR A 166 7.49 -3.94 -14.94
CA THR A 166 8.16 -3.40 -16.12
C THR A 166 8.58 -1.94 -15.87
N GLU A 167 9.22 -1.29 -16.82
CA GLU A 167 9.55 0.13 -16.69
C GLU A 167 8.31 1.04 -16.77
N GLU A 168 7.19 0.57 -17.33
CA GLU A 168 5.99 1.38 -17.56
C GLU A 168 5.09 1.48 -16.32
N ASP A 169 5.21 0.53 -15.39
CA ASP A 169 4.34 0.36 -14.23
C ASP A 169 5.07 0.53 -12.89
N ASN A 170 6.33 0.98 -12.91
CA ASN A 170 7.19 0.99 -11.73
C ASN A 170 7.07 2.24 -10.85
N ILE A 171 6.41 3.32 -11.27
CA ILE A 171 6.29 4.55 -10.49
C ILE A 171 4.87 4.70 -9.95
N TRP A 172 4.73 4.70 -8.63
CA TRP A 172 3.44 4.82 -7.95
C TRP A 172 3.46 6.03 -7.03
N ASP A 173 2.37 6.78 -6.94
CA ASP A 173 2.23 7.91 -6.02
C ASP A 173 0.78 8.09 -5.55
N ALA A 174 0.56 9.07 -4.67
CA ALA A 174 -0.75 9.43 -4.13
C ALA A 174 -1.82 9.69 -5.21
N ARG A 175 -1.40 10.30 -6.33
CA ARG A 175 -2.30 10.87 -7.33
C ARG A 175 -2.78 9.81 -8.31
N ASP A 176 -1.85 9.03 -8.84
CA ASP A 176 -2.09 8.17 -9.99
C ASP A 176 -1.72 6.70 -9.73
N GLY A 177 -1.05 6.39 -8.61
CA GLY A 177 -0.50 5.06 -8.33
C GLY A 177 -0.95 4.40 -7.04
N ASN A 178 -2.02 4.89 -6.40
CA ASN A 178 -2.50 4.32 -5.14
C ASN A 178 -2.98 2.85 -5.33
N PRO A 179 -2.46 1.87 -4.56
CA PRO A 179 -2.81 0.47 -4.74
C PRO A 179 -4.29 0.18 -4.49
N VAL A 180 -4.87 -0.65 -5.35
CA VAL A 180 -6.17 -1.27 -5.12
C VAL A 180 -6.09 -2.76 -5.43
N VAL A 181 -6.54 -3.59 -4.50
CA VAL A 181 -6.74 -5.02 -4.73
C VAL A 181 -8.23 -5.27 -4.88
N HIS A 182 -8.62 -5.85 -6.01
CA HIS A 182 -10.01 -6.12 -6.35
C HIS A 182 -10.23 -7.63 -6.47
N VAL A 183 -11.07 -8.18 -5.59
CA VAL A 183 -11.41 -9.58 -5.53
C VAL A 183 -12.85 -9.76 -5.98
N THR A 184 -13.07 -10.62 -6.97
CA THR A 184 -14.39 -10.92 -7.50
C THR A 184 -14.61 -12.42 -7.64
N MET A 185 -15.82 -12.89 -7.30
CA MET A 185 -16.23 -14.28 -7.45
C MET A 185 -17.75 -14.37 -7.39
N LYS A 186 -18.35 -15.28 -8.16
CA LYS A 186 -19.77 -15.63 -8.01
C LYS A 186 -19.92 -17.11 -7.78
N LEU A 187 -20.61 -17.45 -6.69
CA LEU A 187 -20.81 -18.82 -6.24
C LEU A 187 -22.26 -19.05 -5.81
N ARG A 188 -22.75 -20.28 -5.91
CA ARG A 188 -24.16 -20.61 -5.75
C ARG A 188 -24.38 -21.79 -4.81
N GLY A 189 -25.35 -21.63 -3.92
CA GLY A 189 -25.88 -22.69 -3.06
C GLY A 189 -27.21 -23.20 -3.60
N ASP A 190 -27.58 -24.43 -3.25
CA ASP A 190 -28.84 -25.10 -3.61
C ASP A 190 -29.54 -25.80 -2.44
N ARG A 191 -29.15 -25.48 -1.19
CA ARG A 191 -29.74 -26.08 0.01
C ARG A 191 -31.22 -25.72 0.11
N THR A 192 -32.06 -26.75 0.11
CA THR A 192 -33.52 -26.63 0.21
C THR A 192 -34.05 -27.42 1.40
N THR A 193 -35.06 -26.86 2.07
CA THR A 193 -35.79 -27.51 3.16
C THR A 193 -37.08 -28.14 2.63
N GLY A 194 -37.23 -29.45 2.84
CA GLY A 194 -38.35 -30.26 2.38
C GLY A 194 -39.48 -30.42 3.41
N PHE A 195 -40.35 -31.41 3.18
CA PHE A 195 -41.66 -31.60 3.85
C PHE A 195 -41.66 -31.28 5.35
N GLY A 196 -42.39 -30.22 5.73
CA GLY A 196 -42.58 -29.80 7.13
C GLY A 196 -41.32 -29.32 7.86
N GLY A 197 -40.23 -29.02 7.14
CA GLY A 197 -38.92 -28.66 7.72
C GLY A 197 -38.11 -29.86 8.22
N LEU A 198 -38.49 -31.09 7.86
CA LEU A 198 -37.89 -32.32 8.41
C LEU A 198 -36.76 -32.91 7.55
N THR A 199 -36.52 -32.39 6.35
CA THR A 199 -35.49 -32.88 5.42
C THR A 199 -34.73 -31.70 4.83
N GLN A 200 -33.42 -31.82 4.69
CA GLN A 200 -32.56 -30.87 3.98
C GLN A 200 -31.82 -31.59 2.87
N THR A 201 -31.74 -30.97 1.70
CA THR A 201 -31.04 -31.49 0.51
C THR A 201 -30.29 -30.36 -0.19
N GLY A 202 -29.17 -30.66 -0.85
CA GLY A 202 -28.30 -29.66 -1.46
C GLY A 202 -27.22 -29.14 -0.51
N ASN A 203 -26.38 -28.24 -1.00
CA ASN A 203 -25.26 -27.62 -0.30
C ASN A 203 -25.48 -26.09 -0.21
N PRO A 204 -25.16 -25.45 0.92
CA PRO A 204 -25.11 -24.00 0.98
C PRO A 204 -23.92 -23.47 0.15
N ALA A 205 -23.90 -22.16 -0.09
CA ALA A 205 -22.70 -21.46 -0.54
C ALA A 205 -22.16 -20.59 0.59
N SER A 206 -20.83 -20.52 0.70
CA SER A 206 -20.11 -19.68 1.64
C SER A 206 -18.83 -19.18 0.99
N PHE A 207 -18.59 -17.89 1.11
CA PHE A 207 -17.31 -17.26 0.79
C PHE A 207 -16.75 -16.67 2.08
N THR A 208 -15.61 -17.18 2.53
CA THR A 208 -14.88 -16.62 3.65
C THR A 208 -13.48 -16.23 3.19
N MET A 209 -13.05 -15.01 3.54
CA MET A 209 -11.69 -14.53 3.32
C MET A 209 -11.06 -14.14 4.65
N TYR A 210 -9.88 -14.68 4.92
CA TYR A 210 -9.09 -14.34 6.08
C TYR A 210 -8.31 -13.06 5.79
N LEU A 211 -8.30 -12.12 6.72
CA LEU A 211 -7.77 -10.76 6.58
C LEU A 211 -6.43 -10.62 7.31
N GLY A 212 -5.80 -9.46 7.19
CA GLY A 212 -4.53 -9.17 7.86
C GLY A 212 -3.41 -10.07 7.36
N GLU A 213 -2.67 -10.72 8.27
CA GLU A 213 -1.52 -11.54 7.88
C GLU A 213 -1.88 -12.66 6.89
N ASP A 214 -3.08 -13.23 6.95
CA ASP A 214 -3.47 -14.33 6.05
C ASP A 214 -3.74 -13.88 4.60
N SER A 215 -4.05 -12.60 4.38
CA SER A 215 -4.24 -12.01 3.04
C SER A 215 -3.47 -10.71 2.87
N ARG A 216 -2.38 -10.78 2.11
CA ARG A 216 -1.39 -9.71 2.00
C ARG A 216 -0.72 -9.68 0.64
N VAL A 217 -0.11 -8.54 0.31
CA VAL A 217 0.60 -8.28 -0.93
C VAL A 217 1.97 -7.67 -0.64
N ASP A 218 3.03 -8.40 -0.96
CA ASP A 218 4.40 -7.92 -0.86
C ASP A 218 4.78 -7.14 -2.12
N LEU A 219 5.17 -5.88 -1.95
CA LEU A 219 5.61 -5.01 -3.04
C LEU A 219 7.15 -4.97 -3.12
N PRO A 220 7.75 -5.11 -4.33
CA PRO A 220 9.18 -5.06 -4.54
C PRO A 220 9.68 -3.61 -4.64
N ILE A 221 9.47 -2.82 -3.58
CA ILE A 221 9.85 -1.40 -3.54
C ILE A 221 11.38 -1.27 -3.61
N HIS A 222 11.86 -0.50 -4.57
CA HIS A 222 13.28 -0.23 -4.79
C HIS A 222 13.84 0.67 -3.69
N GLU A 223 15.08 0.43 -3.27
CA GLU A 223 15.73 1.14 -2.15
C GLU A 223 15.84 2.66 -2.37
N SER A 224 16.02 3.10 -3.61
CA SER A 224 16.09 4.53 -3.94
C SER A 224 14.78 5.28 -3.69
N THR A 225 13.66 4.57 -3.50
CA THR A 225 12.40 5.16 -3.04
C THR A 225 12.63 6.00 -1.79
N TRP A 226 13.51 5.59 -0.90
CA TRP A 226 13.70 6.23 0.40
C TRP A 226 14.67 7.42 0.35
N GLU A 227 15.24 7.73 -0.81
CA GLU A 227 16.15 8.85 -0.99
C GLU A 227 15.39 10.18 -1.14
N GLU A 228 15.88 11.23 -0.49
CA GLU A 228 15.28 12.58 -0.57
C GLU A 228 15.18 13.08 -2.02
N ALA A 229 16.19 12.78 -2.85
CA ALA A 229 16.21 13.17 -4.26
C ALA A 229 15.08 12.53 -5.07
N PHE A 230 14.70 11.29 -4.76
CA PHE A 230 13.57 10.63 -5.42
C PHE A 230 12.23 11.20 -4.95
N GLN A 231 12.08 11.43 -3.64
CA GLN A 231 10.87 12.01 -3.08
C GLN A 231 10.62 13.46 -3.52
N ALA A 232 11.69 14.21 -3.84
CA ALA A 232 11.59 15.56 -4.41
C ALA A 232 10.96 15.58 -5.82
N GLY A 233 10.92 14.43 -6.50
CA GLY A 233 10.34 14.31 -7.85
C GLY A 233 11.17 15.02 -8.93
N GLU A 234 10.60 15.10 -10.13
CA GLU A 234 11.25 15.74 -11.30
C GLU A 234 11.29 17.27 -11.18
N ASP A 235 10.45 17.85 -10.32
CA ASP A 235 10.40 19.27 -9.97
C ASP A 235 11.43 19.65 -8.88
N GLY A 236 12.17 18.67 -8.34
CA GLY A 236 13.14 18.85 -7.26
C GLY A 236 14.48 19.48 -7.67
N MET A 237 14.64 19.87 -8.94
CA MET A 237 15.79 20.62 -9.45
C MET A 237 15.37 21.73 -10.41
N GLU A 238 14.44 22.58 -9.97
CA GLU A 238 14.55 24.00 -10.27
C GLU A 238 14.70 24.73 -8.92
N GLU A 239 15.95 24.87 -8.47
CA GLU A 239 16.31 26.08 -7.74
C GLU A 239 16.09 27.24 -8.73
N GLU A 240 14.84 27.70 -8.85
CA GLU A 240 14.58 29.02 -9.40
C GLU A 240 15.40 30.00 -8.55
N GLU A 241 16.45 30.52 -9.17
CA GLU A 241 17.19 31.68 -8.72
C GLU A 241 16.19 32.79 -8.40
N SER A 242 15.75 32.86 -7.14
CA SER A 242 15.02 33.99 -6.62
C SER A 242 15.99 35.15 -6.63
N PRO A 243 15.79 36.18 -7.48
CA PRO A 243 16.79 37.22 -7.66
C PRO A 243 16.75 38.15 -6.45
N GLY A 244 17.58 37.88 -5.45
CA GLY A 244 17.89 38.82 -4.38
C GLY A 244 18.01 38.19 -2.99
N PHE A 245 19.24 38.21 -2.46
CA PHE A 245 19.64 38.00 -1.05
C PHE A 245 19.90 36.56 -0.58
N GLY A 246 20.98 35.98 -1.13
CA GLY A 246 22.12 35.51 -0.34
C GLY A 246 21.94 34.31 0.58
N LEU A 247 22.21 33.11 0.05
CA LEU A 247 22.87 32.05 0.81
C LEU A 247 23.61 31.12 -0.16
N VAL A 248 24.93 31.31 -0.25
CA VAL A 248 25.81 30.42 -1.04
C VAL A 248 26.05 29.17 -0.18
N VAL A 249 25.37 28.06 -0.52
CA VAL A 249 25.76 26.74 -0.02
C VAL A 249 26.83 26.20 -0.97
N ALA A 250 28.05 26.08 -0.45
CA ALA A 250 29.21 25.62 -1.20
C ALA A 250 29.07 24.14 -1.57
N SER A 251 28.81 23.83 -2.84
CA SER A 251 28.88 22.48 -3.38
C SER A 251 30.34 22.08 -3.60
N ALA A 252 30.77 21.00 -2.94
CA ALA A 252 32.10 20.43 -3.09
C ALA A 252 32.23 19.71 -4.44
N ALA A 253 33.20 20.13 -5.26
CA ALA A 253 33.48 19.54 -6.56
C ALA A 253 34.17 18.18 -6.44
N ILE A 254 33.60 17.13 -7.04
CA ILE A 254 34.32 15.88 -7.33
C ILE A 254 34.95 16.01 -8.72
N ALA A 255 36.26 16.27 -8.75
CA ALA A 255 37.05 16.28 -9.99
C ALA A 255 37.40 14.84 -10.41
N MET A 256 36.85 14.37 -11.54
CA MET A 256 37.38 13.18 -12.22
C MET A 256 38.37 13.61 -13.32
N ALA A 257 39.65 13.39 -13.06
CA ALA A 257 40.72 13.50 -14.04
C ALA A 257 40.81 12.20 -14.85
N ALA A 258 40.54 12.26 -16.16
CA ALA A 258 40.94 11.21 -17.10
C ALA A 258 41.97 11.79 -18.07
N ILE A 259 43.22 11.39 -17.85
CA ILE A 259 44.41 11.74 -18.63
C ILE A 259 44.42 10.94 -19.93
N ALA A 260 44.43 11.68 -21.04
CA ALA A 260 45.08 11.46 -22.33
C ALA A 260 45.22 10.02 -22.89
N GLN A 261 44.64 9.81 -24.07
CA GLN A 261 45.38 9.15 -25.15
C GLN A 261 45.27 9.95 -26.44
N ARG A 262 46.39 10.58 -26.79
CA ARG A 262 46.61 11.44 -27.95
C ARG A 262 46.75 10.54 -29.18
N GLY A 263 45.72 10.46 -30.02
CA GLY A 263 45.86 9.98 -31.39
C GLY A 263 46.45 11.10 -32.25
N ARG A 264 47.68 10.92 -32.74
CA ARG A 264 48.14 11.33 -34.09
C ARG A 264 49.61 10.92 -34.28
N LEU A 265 49.82 9.79 -34.95
CA LEU A 265 51.06 9.47 -35.66
C LEU A 265 50.68 9.28 -37.13
N GLU A 266 50.80 10.37 -37.88
CA GLU A 266 50.83 10.53 -39.34
C GLU A 266 51.63 11.84 -39.51
N GLU A 267 52.71 11.99 -40.27
CA GLU A 267 53.32 11.29 -41.41
C GLU A 267 54.83 11.62 -41.37
N ASP A 268 55.68 10.70 -41.85
CA ASP A 268 56.98 11.02 -42.49
C ASP A 268 57.43 9.77 -43.27
N GLU A 269 56.91 9.60 -44.51
CA GLU A 269 57.70 9.32 -45.74
C GLU A 269 56.84 9.51 -47.00
#